data_AF-A0A9R1RSW6-F1
#
_entry.id   AF-A0A9R1RSW6-F1
#
_cell.length_a   1.000
_cell.length_b   1.000
_cell.length_c   1.000
_cell.angle_alpha   90.00
_cell.angle_beta   90.00
_cell.angle_gamma   90.00
#
_symmetry.space_group_name_H-M   'P 1'
#
loop_
_entity.id
_entity.type
_entity.pdbx_description
1 polymer ?
#
loop_
_entity_poly.entity_id
_entity_poly.type
_entity_poly.pdbx_seq_one_letter_code
_entity_poly.pdbx_strand_id
1 'polypeptide(L)'
;MTRLPQEDVARILGRVIDDDQNAPSDFKALKLQNPELLPSPEEELDEEMVEYYAGVRAYYKIGEDYLKFQAWVRSEYAKNGYVEVDDDFLAKRARVRADSDGAREEMLNTIDFSDDDEDLKRLLTTRWY
;
A
#
# COMPACT_ATOMS: atom_id res chain seq x y z
N MET A 1 -12.24 22.07 -2.60
CA MET A 1 -11.73 21.83 -1.23
C MET A 1 -12.86 21.22 -0.42
N THR A 2 -12.68 19.99 0.03
CA THR A 2 -13.66 19.16 0.72
C THR A 2 -13.10 18.76 2.07
N ARG A 3 -13.87 18.97 3.13
CA ARG A 3 -13.46 18.57 4.48
C ARG A 3 -13.53 17.05 4.63
N LEU A 4 -12.46 16.43 5.12
CA LEU A 4 -12.46 15.01 5.46
C LEU A 4 -13.35 14.75 6.70
N PRO A 5 -14.15 13.67 6.71
CA PRO A 5 -14.85 13.22 7.90
C PRO A 5 -13.89 12.97 9.06
N GLN A 6 -14.32 13.25 10.29
CA GLN A 6 -13.45 13.06 11.47
C GLN A 6 -13.05 11.60 11.66
N GLU A 7 -13.93 10.66 11.34
CA GLU A 7 -13.63 9.22 11.38
C GLU A 7 -12.51 8.86 10.40
N ASP A 8 -12.50 9.46 9.21
CA ASP A 8 -11.45 9.28 8.21
C ASP A 8 -10.11 9.84 8.72
N VAL A 9 -10.11 11.03 9.31
CA VAL A 9 -8.90 11.64 9.90
C VAL A 9 -8.36 10.78 11.05
N ALA A 10 -9.23 10.34 11.96
CA ALA A 10 -8.85 9.48 13.08
C ALA A 10 -8.26 8.15 12.59
N ARG A 11 -8.88 7.52 11.58
CA ARG A 11 -8.37 6.29 10.97
C ARG A 11 -7.02 6.49 10.30
N ILE A 12 -6.84 7.60 9.56
CA ILE A 12 -5.55 7.93 8.93
C ILE A 12 -4.48 8.09 10.01
N LEU A 13 -4.76 8.83 11.08
CA LEU A 13 -3.78 9.11 12.13
C LEU A 13 -3.50 7.91 13.05
N GLY A 14 -4.47 7.01 13.22
CA GLY A 14 -4.38 5.82 14.07
C GLY A 14 -3.70 4.63 13.39
N ARG A 15 -3.57 4.63 12.06
CA ARG A 15 -2.86 3.56 11.35
C ARG A 15 -1.37 3.63 11.66
N VAL A 16 -0.79 2.51 12.08
CA VAL A 16 0.65 2.39 12.27
C VAL A 16 1.24 1.73 11.03
N ILE A 17 2.16 2.42 10.36
CA ILE A 17 3.01 1.85 9.33
C ILE A 17 4.38 1.64 9.97
N ASP A 18 4.76 0.38 10.10
CA ASP A 18 6.08 -0.06 10.54
C ASP A 18 6.50 -1.16 9.58
N ASP A 19 7.17 -0.77 8.50
CA ASP A 19 7.53 -1.70 7.43
C ASP A 19 8.60 -2.71 7.91
N ASP A 20 9.42 -2.37 8.90
CA ASP A 20 10.40 -3.29 9.48
C ASP A 20 9.70 -4.47 10.20
N GLN A 21 8.58 -4.19 10.87
CA GLN A 21 7.78 -5.23 11.53
C GLN A 21 6.79 -5.91 10.57
N ASN A 22 6.11 -5.13 9.73
CA ASN A 22 4.93 -5.59 8.99
C ASN A 22 5.22 -6.04 7.55
N ALA A 23 6.39 -5.73 6.98
CA ALA A 23 6.73 -6.22 5.65
C ALA A 23 6.90 -7.75 5.64
N PRO A 24 6.53 -8.42 4.53
CA PRO A 24 6.83 -9.83 4.31
C PRO A 24 8.32 -10.14 4.56
N SER A 25 8.62 -11.36 5.03
CA SER A 25 10.01 -11.79 5.31
C SER A 25 10.92 -11.61 4.09
N ASP A 26 10.41 -11.93 2.91
CA ASP A 26 11.18 -11.95 1.67
C ASP A 26 11.49 -10.54 1.20
N PHE A 27 10.59 -9.59 1.44
CA PHE A 27 10.81 -8.17 1.15
C PHE A 27 11.89 -7.59 2.06
N LYS A 28 11.86 -7.95 3.35
CA LYS A 28 12.88 -7.54 4.32
C LYS A 28 14.25 -8.12 3.99
N ALA A 29 14.29 -9.40 3.64
CA ALA A 29 15.52 -10.05 3.20
C ALA A 29 16.08 -9.40 1.93
N LEU A 30 15.21 -9.12 0.95
CA LEU A 30 15.61 -8.45 -0.29
C LEU A 30 16.14 -7.03 -0.03
N LYS A 31 15.44 -6.24 0.79
CA LYS A 31 15.88 -4.89 1.16
C LYS A 31 17.19 -4.87 1.94
N LEU A 32 17.41 -5.87 2.79
CA LEU A 32 18.65 -6.01 3.56
C LEU A 32 19.85 -6.32 2.66
N GLN A 33 19.67 -7.22 1.69
CA GLN A 33 20.73 -7.61 0.75
C GLN A 33 20.94 -6.56 -0.34
N ASN A 34 19.87 -5.91 -0.77
CA ASN A 34 19.84 -4.92 -1.84
C ASN A 34 19.02 -3.70 -1.42
N PRO A 35 19.65 -2.72 -0.72
CA PRO A 35 18.96 -1.53 -0.23
C PRO A 35 18.32 -0.67 -1.32
N GLU A 36 18.87 -0.68 -2.54
CA GLU A 36 18.31 0.10 -3.66
C GLU A 36 17.15 -0.62 -4.36
N LEU A 37 16.95 -1.92 -4.06
CA LEU A 37 15.94 -2.78 -4.66
C LEU A 37 16.03 -2.77 -6.20
N LEU A 38 17.24 -2.71 -6.74
CA LEU A 38 17.52 -2.71 -8.18
C LEU A 38 17.96 -4.10 -8.62
N PRO A 39 17.35 -4.70 -9.66
CA PRO A 39 17.86 -5.95 -10.21
C PRO A 39 19.31 -5.79 -10.68
N SER A 40 20.11 -6.85 -10.55
CA SER A 40 21.42 -6.93 -11.18
C SER A 40 21.29 -7.09 -12.71
N PRO A 41 22.36 -6.85 -13.49
CA PRO A 41 22.29 -6.98 -14.96
C PRO A 41 21.85 -8.36 -15.47
N GLU A 42 22.08 -9.42 -14.69
CA GLU A 42 21.62 -10.77 -15.02
C GLU A 42 20.14 -10.95 -14.70
N GLU A 43 19.66 -10.40 -13.58
CA GLU A 43 18.24 -10.40 -13.19
C GLU A 43 17.39 -9.47 -14.07
N GLU A 44 17.96 -8.43 -14.68
CA GLU A 44 17.26 -7.56 -15.65
C GLU A 44 16.80 -8.31 -16.91
N LEU A 45 17.39 -9.47 -17.20
CA LEU A 45 16.98 -10.32 -18.32
C LEU A 45 15.75 -11.17 -17.99
N ASP A 46 15.37 -11.24 -16.71
CA ASP A 46 14.21 -11.97 -16.22
C ASP A 46 13.09 -10.98 -15.89
N GLU A 47 12.06 -10.98 -16.74
CA GLU A 47 10.91 -10.07 -16.63
C GLU A 47 10.16 -10.24 -15.31
N GLU A 48 10.02 -11.48 -14.82
CA GLU A 48 9.32 -11.77 -13.55
C GLU A 48 10.10 -11.19 -12.37
N MET A 49 11.43 -11.31 -12.39
CA MET A 49 12.29 -10.71 -11.37
C MET A 49 12.23 -9.17 -11.40
N VAL A 50 12.24 -8.56 -12.58
CA VAL A 50 12.11 -7.10 -12.73
C VAL A 50 10.77 -6.62 -12.16
N GLU A 51 9.67 -7.29 -12.47
CA GLU A 51 8.35 -6.99 -11.91
C GLU A 51 8.33 -7.16 -10.39
N TYR A 52 8.95 -8.22 -9.87
CA TYR A 52 9.07 -8.46 -8.43
C TYR A 52 9.82 -7.31 -7.72
N TYR A 53 10.99 -6.92 -8.21
CA TYR A 53 11.76 -5.78 -7.67
C TYR A 53 10.95 -4.47 -7.74
N ALA A 54 10.21 -4.24 -8.83
CA ALA A 54 9.33 -3.08 -8.96
C ALA A 54 8.20 -3.10 -7.91
N GLY A 55 7.58 -4.26 -7.68
CA GLY A 55 6.54 -4.47 -6.67
C GLY A 55 7.04 -4.22 -5.25
N VAL A 56 8.19 -4.79 -4.87
CA VAL A 56 8.80 -4.57 -3.55
C VAL A 56 9.14 -3.09 -3.35
N ARG A 57 9.68 -2.42 -4.38
CA ARG A 57 9.97 -0.99 -4.30
C ARG A 57 8.72 -0.14 -4.15
N ALA A 58 7.65 -0.49 -4.87
CA ALA A 58 6.36 0.18 -4.74
C ALA A 58 5.80 0.02 -3.32
N TYR A 59 5.90 -1.16 -2.71
CA TYR A 59 5.47 -1.41 -1.34
C TYR A 59 6.09 -0.42 -0.34
N TYR A 60 7.43 -0.35 -0.29
CA TYR A 60 8.13 0.57 0.62
C TYR A 60 7.84 2.04 0.31
N LYS A 61 7.76 2.40 -0.98
CA LYS A 61 7.43 3.78 -1.38
C LYS A 61 6.03 4.20 -0.93
N ILE A 62 5.05 3.30 -1.01
CA ILE A 62 3.68 3.54 -0.55
C ILE A 62 3.67 3.77 0.97
N GLY A 63 4.44 2.98 1.73
CA GLY A 63 4.62 3.16 3.18
C GLY A 63 5.19 4.54 3.51
N GLU A 64 6.30 4.92 2.88
CA GLU A 64 6.93 6.24 3.08
C GLU A 64 6.01 7.41 2.71
N ASP A 65 5.33 7.33 1.57
CA ASP A 65 4.43 8.38 1.11
C ASP A 65 3.20 8.49 2.03
N TYR A 66 2.74 7.38 2.60
CA TYR A 66 1.68 7.39 3.60
C TYR A 66 2.14 8.03 4.91
N LEU A 67 3.37 7.81 5.37
CA LEU A 67 3.94 8.49 6.55
C LEU A 67 4.02 10.01 6.35
N LYS A 68 4.47 10.46 5.17
CA LYS A 68 4.47 11.89 4.80
C LYS A 68 3.05 12.46 4.80
N PHE A 69 2.10 11.71 4.25
CA PHE A 69 0.69 12.09 4.26
C PHE A 69 0.13 12.19 5.69
N GLN A 70 0.42 11.23 6.56
CA GLN A 70 0.03 11.32 7.98
C GLN A 70 0.61 12.56 8.66
N ALA A 71 1.90 12.87 8.42
CA ALA A 71 2.53 14.06 8.99
C ALA A 71 1.83 15.35 8.51
N TRP A 72 1.46 15.42 7.23
CA TRP A 72 0.67 16.52 6.69
C TRP A 72 -0.72 16.60 7.34
N VAL A 73 -1.45 15.48 7.47
CA VAL A 73 -2.76 15.41 8.16
C VAL A 73 -2.64 15.90 9.61
N ARG A 74 -1.59 15.50 10.34
CA ARG A 74 -1.33 15.98 11.71
C ARG A 74 -1.13 17.50 11.74
N SER A 75 -0.33 18.03 10.82
CA SER A 75 -0.07 19.47 10.71
C SER A 75 -1.37 20.25 10.44
N GLU A 76 -2.15 19.83 9.45
CA GLU A 76 -3.39 20.53 9.08
C GLU A 76 -4.45 20.44 10.19
N TYR A 77 -4.59 19.25 10.79
CA TYR A 77 -5.51 19.06 11.91
C TYR A 77 -5.12 19.90 13.12
N ALA A 78 -3.82 20.02 13.44
CA ALA A 78 -3.35 20.85 14.55
C ALA A 78 -3.60 22.36 14.33
N LYS A 79 -3.52 22.83 13.08
CA LYS A 79 -3.76 24.24 12.74
C LYS A 79 -5.25 24.61 12.74
N ASN A 80 -6.07 23.77 12.13
CA ASN A 80 -7.45 24.13 11.78
C ASN A 80 -8.51 23.37 12.60
N GLY A 81 -8.13 22.28 13.28
CA GLY A 81 -9.07 21.34 13.92
C GLY A 81 -9.81 20.44 12.92
N TYR A 82 -9.42 20.50 11.65
CA TYR A 82 -9.95 19.70 10.55
C TYR A 82 -8.94 19.63 9.41
N VAL A 83 -9.16 18.71 8.47
CA VAL A 83 -8.35 18.57 7.25
C VAL A 83 -9.23 18.80 6.03
N GLU A 84 -8.80 19.68 5.16
CA GLU A 84 -9.40 19.92 3.84
C GLU A 84 -8.50 19.33 2.76
N VAL A 85 -9.12 18.67 1.79
CA VAL A 85 -8.45 18.10 0.62
C VAL A 85 -9.03 18.70 -0.65
N ASP A 86 -8.24 18.80 -1.71
CA ASP A 86 -8.73 19.20 -3.02
C ASP A 86 -9.39 18.02 -3.77
N ASP A 87 -10.02 18.34 -4.89
CA ASP A 87 -10.71 17.36 -5.72
C ASP A 87 -9.72 16.42 -6.44
N ASP A 88 -8.48 16.88 -6.67
CA ASP A 88 -7.39 16.08 -7.23
C ASP A 88 -6.97 14.96 -6.27
N PHE A 89 -6.91 15.24 -4.97
CA PHE A 89 -6.68 14.24 -3.93
C PHE A 89 -7.81 13.21 -3.88
N LEU A 90 -9.07 13.66 -3.96
CA LEU A 90 -10.23 12.75 -3.99
C LEU A 90 -10.21 11.85 -5.23
N ALA A 91 -9.88 12.42 -6.40
CA ALA A 91 -9.75 11.67 -7.64
C ALA A 91 -8.59 10.66 -7.57
N LYS A 92 -7.45 11.05 -7.01
CA LYS A 92 -6.30 10.16 -6.80
C LYS A 92 -6.63 9.05 -5.81
N ARG A 93 -7.33 9.36 -4.70
CA ARG A 93 -7.79 8.36 -3.72
C ARG A 93 -8.77 7.38 -4.35
N ALA A 94 -9.67 7.84 -5.20
CA ALA A 94 -10.62 6.99 -5.92
C ALA A 94 -9.89 6.06 -6.90
N ARG A 95 -8.92 6.58 -7.68
CA ARG A 95 -8.10 5.76 -8.57
C ARG A 95 -7.30 4.70 -7.82
N VAL A 96 -6.56 5.08 -6.78
CA VAL A 96 -5.77 4.13 -5.98
C VAL A 96 -6.66 3.02 -5.36
N ARG A 97 -7.88 3.35 -4.96
CA ARG A 97 -8.86 2.33 -4.52
C ARG A 97 -9.29 1.41 -5.65
N ALA A 98 -9.63 1.97 -6.81
CA ALA A 98 -10.03 1.18 -7.97
C ALA A 98 -8.89 0.26 -8.44
N ASP A 99 -7.66 0.77 -8.49
CA ASP A 99 -6.47 0.00 -8.87
C ASP A 99 -6.18 -1.10 -7.84
N SER A 100 -6.31 -0.81 -6.54
CA SER A 100 -6.16 -1.80 -5.47
C SER A 100 -7.27 -2.86 -5.48
N ASP A 101 -8.51 -2.48 -5.77
CA ASP A 101 -9.63 -3.40 -5.89
C ASP A 101 -9.47 -4.29 -7.15
N GLY A 102 -9.03 -3.71 -8.27
CA GLY A 102 -8.77 -4.43 -9.52
C GLY A 102 -7.58 -5.40 -9.42
N ALA A 103 -6.44 -4.97 -8.87
CA ALA A 103 -5.28 -5.83 -8.65
C ALA A 103 -5.63 -7.01 -7.70
N ARG A 104 -6.50 -6.76 -6.73
CA ARG A 104 -7.01 -7.81 -5.83
C ARG A 104 -7.96 -8.77 -6.54
N GLU A 105 -8.80 -8.30 -7.45
CA GLU A 105 -9.66 -9.14 -8.29
C GLU A 105 -8.84 -10.01 -9.26
N GLU A 106 -7.80 -9.45 -9.87
CA GLU A 106 -6.85 -10.20 -10.70
C GLU A 106 -6.08 -11.25 -9.88
N MET A 107 -5.61 -10.89 -8.69
CA MET A 107 -4.96 -11.82 -7.75
C MET A 107 -5.90 -12.94 -7.31
N LEU A 108 -7.18 -12.63 -7.04
CA LEU A 108 -8.20 -13.64 -6.72
C LEU A 108 -8.50 -14.55 -7.93
N ASN A 109 -8.48 -14.03 -9.16
CA ASN A 109 -8.73 -14.82 -10.37
C ASN A 109 -7.57 -15.73 -10.77
N THR A 110 -6.35 -15.42 -10.32
CA THR A 110 -5.13 -16.19 -10.61
C THR A 110 -4.85 -17.30 -9.59
N ILE A 111 -5.48 -17.24 -8.42
CA ILE A 111 -5.35 -18.27 -7.38
C ILE A 111 -6.41 -19.36 -7.61
N ASP A 112 -5.98 -20.60 -7.85
CA ASP A 112 -6.87 -21.76 -7.84
C ASP A 112 -7.18 -22.17 -6.39
N PHE A 113 -8.34 -21.74 -5.90
CA PHE A 113 -8.83 -22.07 -4.56
C PHE A 113 -9.49 -23.46 -4.46
N SER A 114 -9.10 -24.40 -5.33
CA SER A 114 -9.63 -25.77 -5.33
C SER A 114 -9.07 -26.64 -4.20
N ASP A 115 -7.90 -26.28 -3.65
CA ASP A 115 -7.44 -26.70 -2.33
C ASP A 115 -8.11 -25.78 -1.29
N ASP A 116 -8.77 -26.37 -0.31
CA ASP A 116 -9.78 -25.81 0.61
C ASP A 116 -9.24 -24.74 1.61
N ASP A 117 -8.52 -23.73 1.12
CA ASP A 117 -7.86 -22.70 1.91
C ASP A 117 -8.82 -21.52 2.18
N GLU A 118 -9.92 -21.82 2.89
CA GLU A 118 -10.97 -20.87 3.31
C GLU A 118 -10.40 -19.68 4.09
N ASP A 119 -9.32 -19.87 4.85
CA ASP A 119 -8.64 -18.81 5.60
C ASP A 119 -7.90 -17.83 4.67
N LEU A 120 -7.27 -18.34 3.62
CA LEU A 120 -6.61 -17.55 2.58
C LEU A 120 -7.64 -16.79 1.74
N LYS A 121 -8.76 -17.44 1.39
CA LYS A 121 -9.95 -16.78 0.82
C LYS A 121 -10.47 -15.66 1.71
N ARG A 122 -10.64 -15.90 3.01
CA ARG A 122 -11.10 -14.87 3.97
C ARG A 122 -10.12 -13.72 4.09
N LEU A 123 -8.82 -13.97 4.14
CA LEU A 123 -7.80 -12.93 4.23
C LEU A 123 -7.79 -12.05 2.96
N LEU A 124 -7.97 -12.66 1.79
CA LEU A 124 -8.05 -12.02 0.48
C LEU A 124 -9.45 -11.50 0.09
N THR A 125 -10.50 -11.79 0.87
CA THR A 125 -11.85 -11.21 0.70
C THR A 125 -12.23 -10.24 1.81
N THR A 126 -11.54 -10.25 2.96
CA THR A 126 -11.76 -9.30 4.05
C THR A 126 -11.44 -7.89 3.59
N ARG A 127 -12.49 -7.08 3.50
CA ARG A 127 -12.48 -5.71 3.02
C ARG A 127 -12.03 -4.80 4.16
N TRP A 128 -10.73 -4.52 4.25
CA TRP A 128 -10.18 -3.59 5.25
C TRP A 128 -10.44 -2.15 4.78
N TYR A 129 -11.61 -1.61 5.13
CA TYR A 129 -12.00 -0.22 4.86
C TYR A 129 -11.97 0.61 6.13
#